data_AF-A0A0G0M3C1-F1
#
_entry.id   AF-A0A0G0M3C1-F1
#
_cell.length_a   1.000
_cell.length_b   1.000
_cell.length_c   1.000
_cell.angle_alpha   90.00
_cell.angle_beta   90.00
_cell.angle_gamma   90.00
#
_symmetry.space_group_name_H-M   'P 1'
#
loop_
_entity.id
_entity.type
_entity.pdbx_description
1 polymer ?
#
loop_
_entity_poly.entity_id
_entity_poly.type
_entity_poly.pdbx_seq_one_letter_code
_entity_poly.pdbx_strand_id
1 'polypeptide(L)' 'MNLQEHECVRHQSWWEYDAQRIPLCRVCDVCREEKLSGYRPEILRGYTQADVDEPIEDDY' A
#
# COMPACT_ATOMS: atom_id res chain seq x y z
N MET A 1 18.16 -11.19 -5.06
CA MET A 1 18.53 -9.80 -4.74
C MET A 1 18.09 -9.53 -3.32
N ASN A 2 18.93 -8.91 -2.49
CA ASN A 2 18.51 -8.53 -1.15
C ASN A 2 17.72 -7.23 -1.26
N LEU A 3 16.39 -7.34 -1.24
CA LEU A 3 15.48 -6.22 -1.47
C LEU A 3 15.34 -5.30 -0.24
N GLN A 4 15.92 -5.68 0.91
CA GLN A 4 15.97 -4.82 2.11
C GLN A 4 16.72 -3.49 1.89
N GLU A 5 17.66 -3.45 0.94
CA GLU A 5 18.42 -2.23 0.60
C GLU A 5 18.09 -1.71 -0.81
N HIS A 6 16.98 -2.16 -1.42
CA HIS A 6 16.62 -1.76 -2.77
C HIS A 6 16.08 -0.34 -2.83
N GLU A 7 16.88 0.57 -3.40
CA GLU A 7 16.43 1.91 -3.78
C GLU A 7 15.86 1.92 -5.20
N CYS A 8 14.61 2.38 -5.34
CA CYS A 8 13.97 2.49 -6.64
C CYS A 8 14.50 3.70 -7.42
N VAL A 9 15.10 3.45 -8.59
CA VAL A 9 15.60 4.51 -9.48
C VAL A 9 14.43 5.37 -9.97
N ARG A 10 14.53 6.70 -9.82
CA ARG A 10 13.42 7.64 -10.08
C ARG A 10 12.72 7.47 -11.44
N HIS A 11 13.47 7.21 -12.51
CA HIS A 11 12.92 7.13 -13.87
C HIS A 11 12.44 5.71 -14.26
N GLN A 12 12.62 4.71 -13.40
CA GLN A 12 12.21 3.31 -13.62
C GLN A 12 11.22 2.84 -12.54
N SER A 13 10.60 3.80 -11.84
CA SER A 13 9.74 3.52 -10.70
C SER A 13 8.52 4.42 -10.69
N TRP A 14 7.44 3.91 -10.12
CA TRP A 14 6.15 4.58 -10.02
C TRP A 14 5.61 4.51 -8.59
N TRP A 15 4.62 5.34 -8.30
CA TRP A 15 3.81 5.21 -7.09
C TRP A 15 2.78 4.12 -7.31
N GLU A 16 2.77 3.12 -6.42
CA GLU A 16 1.63 2.22 -6.32
C GLU A 16 0.60 2.84 -5.38
N TYR A 17 -0.67 2.55 -5.66
CA TYR A 17 -1.81 3.06 -4.93
C TYR A 17 -2.62 1.90 -4.37
N ASP A 18 -3.39 2.16 -3.32
CA ASP A 18 -4.41 1.23 -2.87
C ASP A 18 -5.65 1.24 -3.79
N ALA A 19 -6.65 0.44 -3.42
CA ALA A 19 -7.90 0.33 -4.17
C ALA A 19 -8.74 1.62 -4.19
N GLN A 20 -8.49 2.56 -3.27
CA GLN A 20 -9.13 3.88 -3.22
C GLN A 20 -8.26 4.99 -3.84
N ARG A 21 -7.18 4.63 -4.56
CA ARG A 21 -6.25 5.56 -5.23
C ARG A 21 -5.43 6.40 -4.24
N ILE A 22 -5.22 5.94 -3.02
CA ILE A 22 -4.35 6.56 -2.02
C ILE A 22 -2.90 6.08 -2.27
N PRO A 23 -1.90 6.98 -2.34
CA PRO A 23 -0.51 6.59 -2.55
C PRO A 23 0.03 5.73 -1.40
N LEU A 24 0.62 4.57 -1.72
CA LEU A 24 1.23 3.67 -0.73
C LEU A 24 2.75 3.85 -0.65
N CYS A 25 3.45 3.40 -1.69
CA CYS A 25 4.90 3.48 -1.75
C CYS A 25 5.40 3.51 -3.20
N ARG A 26 6.68 3.83 -3.36
CA ARG A 26 7.35 3.80 -4.66
C ARG A 26 7.90 2.41 -4.95
N VAL A 27 7.56 1.87 -6.11
CA VAL A 27 7.90 0.53 -6.57
C VAL A 27 8.53 0.55 -7.97
N CYS A 28 9.18 -0.55 -8.34
CA CYS A 28 9.62 -0.85 -9.70
C CYS A 28 9.23 -2.28 -10.06
N ASP A 29 9.50 -2.72 -11.29
CA ASP A 29 9.20 -4.08 -11.75
C ASP A 29 9.83 -5.19 -10.88
N VAL A 30 10.94 -4.89 -10.20
CA VAL A 30 11.69 -5.86 -9.39
C VAL A 30 11.12 -5.99 -7.97
N CYS A 31 10.67 -4.89 -7.37
CA CYS A 31 10.33 -4.86 -5.93
C CYS A 31 8.83 -4.72 -5.64
N ARG A 32 7.98 -4.59 -6.68
CA ARG A 32 6.55 -4.33 -6.50
C ARG A 32 5.89 -5.38 -5.61
N GLU A 33 6.05 -6.66 -5.95
CA GLU A 33 5.40 -7.75 -5.21
C GLU A 33 5.89 -7.81 -3.76
N GLU A 34 7.20 -7.71 -3.53
CA GLU A 34 7.75 -7.77 -2.18
C GLU A 34 7.30 -6.59 -1.31
N LYS A 35 7.38 -5.36 -1.83
CA LYS A 35 6.92 -4.17 -1.10
C LYS A 35 5.42 -4.22 -0.82
N LEU A 36 4.62 -4.70 -1.77
CA LEU A 36 3.18 -4.83 -1.59
C LEU A 36 2.79 -5.98 -0.65
N SER A 37 3.64 -7.00 -0.48
CA SER A 37 3.37 -8.12 0.43
C SER A 37 3.31 -7.72 1.91
N GLY A 38 3.93 -6.59 2.27
CA GLY A 38 3.86 -6.03 3.62
C GLY A 38 2.53 -5.35 3.96
N TYR A 39 1.69 -5.08 2.96
CA TYR A 39 0.37 -4.48 3.17
C TYR A 39 -0.71 -5.56 3.32
N ARG A 40 -1.81 -5.20 3.98
CA ARG A 40 -2.99 -6.06 4.03
C ARG A 40 -3.53 -6.28 2.60
N PRO A 41 -3.75 -7.52 2.14
CA PRO A 41 -4.24 -7.77 0.78
C PRO A 41 -5.56 -7.07 0.45
N GLU A 42 -6.40 -6.84 1.47
CA GLU A 42 -7.70 -6.18 1.36
C GLU A 42 -7.58 -4.75 0.81
N ILE A 43 -6.57 -3.98 1.23
CA ILE A 43 -6.42 -2.59 0.77
C ILE A 43 -6.08 -2.51 -0.73
N LEU A 44 -5.53 -3.58 -1.31
CA LEU A 44 -5.20 -3.66 -2.73
C LEU A 44 -6.36 -4.18 -3.59
N ARG A 45 -7.31 -4.89 -2.99
CA ARG A 45 -8.43 -5.54 -3.69
C ARG A 45 -9.72 -4.72 -3.65
N GLY A 46 -9.86 -3.86 -2.64
CA GLY A 46 -11.06 -3.05 -2.42
C GLY A 46 -11.43 -3.03 -0.95
N TYR A 47 -11.64 -1.84 -0.42
CA TYR A 47 -12.18 -1.61 0.90
C TYR A 47 -13.02 -0.33 0.90
N THR A 48 -13.91 -0.23 1.86
CA THR A 48 -14.78 0.92 2.13
C THR A 48 -14.35 1.60 3.42
N GLN A 49 -14.84 2.81 3.65
CA GLN A 49 -14.57 3.50 4.91
C GLN A 49 -15.00 2.66 6.13
N ALA A 50 -16.08 1.87 6.00
CA ALA A 50 -16.57 1.00 7.07
C ALA A 50 -15.62 -0.15 7.44
N ASP A 51 -14.65 -0.50 6.58
CA ASP A 51 -13.64 -1.53 6.87
C ASP A 51 -12.50 -1.01 7.78
N VAL A 52 -12.46 0.31 7.99
CA VAL A 52 -11.39 1.00 8.74
C VAL A 52 -11.96 1.84 9.88
N ASP A 53 -13.14 2.45 9.71
CA ASP A 53 -13.78 3.24 10.74
C ASP A 53 -14.23 2.36 11.90
N GLU A 54 -13.63 2.59 13.07
CA GLU A 54 -14.21 2.16 14.34
C GLU A 54 -15.43 3.04 14.65
N PRO A 55 -16.55 2.45 15.09
CA PRO A 55 -17.69 3.24 15.54
C PRO A 55 -17.24 4.15 16.70
N ILE A 56 -17.59 5.42 16.62
CA ILE A 56 -17.37 6.36 17.73
C ILE A 56 -18.23 5.86 18.89
N GLU A 57 -17.62 5.58 20.04
CA GLU A 57 -18.40 5.27 21.25
C GLU A 57 -19.15 6.53 21.69
N ASP A 58 -20.45 6.38 21.94
CA ASP A 58 -21.31 7.45 22.44
C ASP A 58 -20.94 7.69 23.92
N ASP A 59 -20.11 8.71 24.19
CA ASP A 59 -19.78 9.14 25.56
C ASP A 59 -20.95 10.00 26.09
N TYR A 60 -21.80 9.39 26.92
CA TYR A 60 -22.98 10.01 27.53
C TYR A 60 -22.90 10.03 29.06
#